data_AF-A0A968N3Y0-F1
#
_entry.id   AF-A0A968N3Y0-F1
#
_cell.length_a   1.000
_cell.length_b   1.000
_cell.length_c   1.000
_cell.angle_alpha   90.00
_cell.angle_beta   90.00
_cell.angle_gamma   90.00
#
_symmetry.space_group_name_H-M   'P 1'
#
loop_
_entity.id
_entity.type
_entity.pdbx_description
1 polymer ?
#
loop_
_entity_poly.entity_id
_entity_poly.type
_entity_poly.pdbx_seq_one_letter_code
_entity_poly.pdbx_strand_id
1 'polypeptide(L)'
;MKKLPADRPAITAFAPQKRCYQNITAIAPLQTDLDELIRWQDYVKTQIDHYTRKRNTWVSWSAVAVITVFLSISLITAAGSIGVFLGVPGFLVAVGVAAYTGSRAKKFYEQLQFFEARGFSERSYRHECLSRLLTLLERDIAPDQKLRLRLDLAPITDSRKSVSKAPNRRHRERQNEYFEDNWLKLRSAFADGTKFQLTVLERYIVCTWRNQNNNARRREKHKGFKIDLALRYAAEQHADLARLANIARSAVQLPQVAQLQGLEIQRDRLAMKVTLPQEASAALLAQTITLMLLSAYQILNLARIRANQAS
;
A
#
# COMPACT_ATOMS: atom_id res chain seq x y z
N MET A 1 23.36 16.45 10.69
CA MET A 1 22.34 15.39 10.55
C MET A 1 21.27 15.66 11.60
N LYS A 2 20.01 15.93 11.23
CA LYS A 2 18.94 15.85 12.23
C LYS A 2 18.90 14.40 12.70
N LYS A 3 19.10 14.14 13.98
CA LYS A 3 18.88 12.81 14.56
C LYS A 3 17.50 12.34 14.06
N LEU A 4 17.38 11.06 13.67
CA LEU A 4 16.03 10.47 13.59
C LEU A 4 15.32 10.85 14.89
N PRO A 5 14.04 11.24 14.88
CA PRO A 5 13.30 11.38 16.13
C PRO A 5 13.61 10.14 16.96
N ALA A 6 14.25 10.37 18.12
CA ALA A 6 14.72 9.29 18.98
C ALA A 6 13.54 8.45 19.49
N ASP A 7 12.35 9.06 19.44
CA ASP A 7 11.07 8.44 19.64
C ASP A 7 10.75 7.61 18.39
N ARG A 8 11.13 6.33 18.44
CA ARG A 8 10.37 5.31 17.70
C ARG A 8 8.91 5.51 18.07
N PRO A 9 8.00 5.43 17.08
CA PRO A 9 6.60 5.58 17.38
C PRO A 9 6.22 4.56 18.46
N ALA A 10 5.59 5.02 19.53
CA ALA A 10 5.25 4.20 20.70
C ALA A 10 4.09 3.24 20.41
N ILE A 11 3.93 2.84 19.14
CA ILE A 11 2.87 1.97 18.65
C ILE A 11 3.16 0.57 19.18
N THR A 12 2.60 0.27 20.34
CA THR A 12 2.78 -1.00 21.04
C THR A 12 2.25 -2.18 20.21
N ALA A 13 1.33 -1.91 19.28
CA ALA A 13 0.68 -2.89 18.41
C ALA A 13 1.36 -3.11 17.04
N PHE A 14 2.43 -2.37 16.72
CA PHE A 14 3.14 -2.54 15.45
C PHE A 14 4.21 -3.63 15.59
N ALA A 15 4.08 -4.72 14.83
CA ALA A 15 5.13 -5.74 14.74
C ALA A 15 6.08 -5.42 13.57
N PRO A 16 7.22 -4.71 13.80
CA PRO A 16 8.07 -4.20 12.72
C PRO A 16 8.64 -5.30 11.82
N GLN A 17 8.87 -6.51 12.37
CA GLN A 17 9.35 -7.64 11.59
C GLN A 17 8.30 -8.17 10.60
N LYS A 18 7.01 -8.10 10.96
CA LYS A 18 5.92 -8.64 10.13
C LYS A 18 5.25 -7.59 9.24
N ARG A 19 5.50 -6.30 9.50
CA ARG A 19 4.86 -5.13 8.85
C ARG A 19 3.35 -5.24 8.84
N CYS A 20 2.81 -5.85 9.89
CA CYS A 20 1.40 -6.02 10.09
C CYS A 20 1.07 -5.27 11.37
N TYR A 21 0.19 -4.29 11.25
CA TYR A 21 -0.46 -3.66 12.39
C TYR A 21 -1.71 -4.46 12.72
N GLN A 22 -1.84 -4.93 13.95
CA GLN A 22 -3.03 -5.65 14.41
C GLN A 22 -3.39 -5.20 15.81
N ASN A 23 -4.61 -4.72 15.99
CA ASN A 23 -5.07 -4.19 17.26
C ASN A 23 -6.57 -4.47 17.44
N ILE A 24 -7.01 -4.53 18.71
CA ILE A 24 -8.41 -4.68 19.12
C ILE A 24 -8.69 -3.62 20.18
N THR A 25 -9.19 -2.47 19.75
CA THR A 25 -9.45 -1.33 20.64
C THR A 25 -10.56 -0.46 20.07
N ALA A 26 -10.95 0.60 20.79
CA ALA A 26 -11.90 1.60 20.30
C ALA A 26 -11.34 2.38 19.10
N ILE A 27 -12.18 3.15 18.42
CA ILE A 27 -11.77 3.86 17.18
C ILE A 27 -10.75 4.96 17.44
N ALA A 28 -10.90 5.76 18.51
CA ALA A 28 -10.03 6.91 18.77
C ALA A 28 -8.54 6.54 18.97
N PRO A 29 -8.18 5.50 19.74
CA PRO A 29 -6.79 5.04 19.80
C PRO A 29 -6.26 4.56 18.44
N LEU A 30 -7.09 3.89 17.63
CA LEU A 30 -6.69 3.42 16.29
C LEU A 30 -6.43 4.58 15.32
N GLN A 31 -7.24 5.64 15.38
CA GLN A 31 -7.02 6.85 14.59
C GLN A 31 -5.69 7.51 14.98
N THR A 32 -5.40 7.59 16.29
CA THR A 32 -4.13 8.14 16.79
C THR A 32 -2.92 7.35 16.28
N ASP A 33 -2.96 6.01 16.42
CA ASP A 33 -1.91 5.11 15.90
C ASP A 33 -1.74 5.27 14.38
N LEU A 34 -2.84 5.45 13.65
CA LEU A 34 -2.82 5.59 12.19
C LEU A 34 -2.26 6.94 11.74
N ASP A 35 -2.59 8.02 12.43
CA ASP A 35 -2.04 9.35 12.17
C ASP A 35 -0.53 9.38 12.44
N GLU A 36 -0.07 8.68 13.48
CA GLU A 36 1.35 8.50 13.75
C GLU A 36 2.05 7.72 12.62
N LEU A 37 1.43 6.66 12.11
CA LEU A 37 1.93 5.92 10.95
C LEU A 37 2.00 6.79 9.69
N ILE A 38 0.99 7.63 9.44
CA ILE A 38 0.95 8.55 8.30
C ILE A 38 2.07 9.60 8.43
N ARG A 39 2.20 10.24 9.59
CA ARG A 39 3.29 11.21 9.87
C ARG A 39 4.66 10.59 9.66
N TRP A 40 4.84 9.35 10.11
CA TRP A 40 6.10 8.64 9.95
C TRP A 40 6.39 8.30 8.48
N GLN A 41 5.37 7.95 7.69
CA GLN A 41 5.52 7.76 6.24
C GLN A 41 5.88 9.05 5.52
N ASP A 42 5.22 10.16 5.82
CA ASP A 42 5.52 11.46 5.24
C ASP A 42 6.94 11.91 5.58
N TYR A 43 7.37 11.66 6.82
CA TYR A 43 8.75 11.89 7.23
C TYR A 43 9.73 11.05 6.40
N VAL A 44 9.49 9.74 6.27
CA VAL A 44 10.36 8.83 5.48
C VAL A 44 10.39 9.27 4.01
N LYS A 45 9.25 9.62 3.42
CA LYS A 45 9.17 10.13 2.04
C LYS A 45 9.97 11.40 1.86
N THR A 46 9.80 12.37 2.76
CA THR A 46 10.55 13.63 2.74
C THR A 46 12.06 13.40 2.87
N GLN A 47 12.46 12.44 3.72
CA GLN A 47 13.86 12.02 3.80
C GLN A 47 14.33 11.43 2.46
N ILE A 48 13.62 10.45 1.90
CA ILE A 48 13.96 9.83 0.61
C ILE A 48 14.09 10.88 -0.49
N ASP A 49 13.17 11.84 -0.58
CA ASP A 49 13.20 12.90 -1.60
C ASP A 49 14.40 13.82 -1.44
N HIS A 50 14.66 14.29 -0.21
CA HIS A 50 15.81 15.11 0.11
C HIS A 50 17.14 14.37 -0.20
N TYR A 51 17.18 13.06 0.08
CA TYR A 51 18.33 12.20 -0.21
C TYR A 51 18.50 11.97 -1.71
N THR A 52 17.42 11.73 -2.45
CA THR A 52 17.45 11.53 -3.91
C THR A 52 17.95 12.79 -4.62
N ARG A 53 17.55 13.99 -4.15
CA ARG A 53 18.10 15.26 -4.64
C ARG A 53 19.60 15.38 -4.38
N LYS A 54 20.09 15.00 -3.19
CA LYS A 54 21.54 14.99 -2.87
C LYS A 54 22.32 13.97 -3.69
N ARG A 55 21.74 12.80 -4.00
CA ARG A 55 22.38 11.84 -4.90
C ARG A 55 22.59 12.44 -6.27
N ASN A 56 21.58 13.09 -6.83
CA ASN A 56 21.70 13.69 -8.15
C ASN A 56 22.81 14.77 -8.18
N THR A 57 22.95 15.57 -7.12
CA THR A 57 24.08 16.51 -7.04
C THR A 57 25.42 15.80 -6.91
N TRP A 58 25.55 14.74 -6.12
CA TRP A 58 26.80 13.96 -6.01
C TRP A 58 27.18 13.25 -7.32
N VAL A 59 26.20 12.74 -8.07
CA VAL A 59 26.43 12.16 -9.41
C VAL A 59 26.95 13.23 -10.36
N SER A 60 26.36 14.44 -10.36
CA SER A 60 26.86 15.56 -11.15
C SER A 60 28.30 15.95 -10.77
N TRP A 61 28.62 16.05 -9.47
CA TRP A 61 29.99 16.34 -9.02
C TRP A 61 30.99 15.24 -9.41
N SER A 62 30.57 13.98 -9.38
CA SER A 62 31.41 12.86 -9.80
C SER A 62 31.67 12.88 -11.31
N ALA A 63 30.68 13.25 -12.11
CA ALA A 63 30.85 13.46 -13.55
C ALA A 63 31.82 14.62 -13.85
N VAL A 64 31.69 15.74 -13.14
CA VAL A 64 32.64 16.87 -13.25
C VAL A 64 34.05 16.43 -12.91
N ALA A 65 34.24 15.69 -11.81
CA ALA A 65 35.56 15.19 -11.41
C ALA A 65 36.19 14.29 -12.49
N VAL A 66 35.41 13.41 -13.12
CA VAL A 66 35.90 12.57 -14.24
C VAL A 66 36.33 13.44 -15.43
N ILE A 67 35.55 14.45 -15.81
CA ILE A 67 35.91 15.39 -16.88
C ILE A 67 37.20 16.13 -16.53
N THR A 68 37.36 16.58 -15.27
CA THR A 68 38.58 17.24 -14.80
C THR A 68 39.79 16.32 -14.91
N VAL A 69 39.67 15.04 -14.53
CA VAL A 69 40.75 14.04 -14.72
C VAL A 69 41.16 13.94 -16.18
N PHE A 70 40.19 13.80 -17.10
CA PHE A 70 40.47 13.73 -18.53
C PHE A 70 41.18 14.98 -19.06
N LEU A 71 40.73 16.17 -18.65
CA LEU A 71 41.35 17.44 -19.03
C LEU A 71 42.78 17.57 -18.46
N SER A 72 43.00 17.16 -17.20
CA SER A 72 44.32 17.16 -16.58
C SER A 72 45.29 16.22 -17.31
N ILE A 73 44.85 15.01 -17.66
CA ILE A 73 45.67 14.05 -18.43
C ILE A 73 46.01 14.64 -19.81
N SER A 74 45.02 15.20 -20.51
CA SER A 74 45.23 15.84 -21.81
C SER A 74 46.24 17.00 -21.73
N LEU A 75 46.18 17.81 -20.67
CA LEU A 75 47.09 18.94 -20.46
C LEU A 75 48.53 18.46 -20.17
N ILE A 76 48.68 17.40 -19.38
CA ILE A 76 49.99 16.76 -19.11
C ILE A 76 50.62 16.29 -20.43
N THR A 77 49.82 15.64 -21.29
CA THR A 77 50.33 15.12 -22.57
C THR A 77 50.67 16.21 -23.58
N ALA A 78 49.96 17.35 -23.57
CA ALA A 78 50.13 18.41 -24.55
C ALA A 78 51.20 19.45 -24.18
N ALA A 79 51.39 19.75 -22.89
CA ALA A 79 52.20 20.88 -22.43
C ALA A 79 53.53 20.48 -21.76
N GLY A 80 53.92 19.20 -21.81
CA GLY A 80 55.21 18.72 -21.28
C GLY A 80 55.39 19.01 -19.79
N SER A 81 56.54 19.57 -19.39
CA SER A 81 56.90 19.83 -17.99
C SER A 81 55.96 20.82 -17.29
N ILE A 82 55.45 21.83 -18.00
CA ILE A 82 54.44 22.78 -17.48
C ILE A 82 53.11 22.05 -17.24
N GLY A 83 52.76 21.13 -18.14
CA GLY A 83 51.58 20.28 -18.02
C GLY A 83 51.59 19.40 -16.77
N VAL A 84 52.76 18.89 -16.37
CA VAL A 84 52.92 18.09 -15.14
C VAL A 84 52.63 18.92 -13.88
N PHE A 85 53.18 20.13 -13.80
CA PHE A 85 53.00 21.02 -12.63
C PHE A 85 51.53 21.40 -12.39
N LEU A 86 50.77 21.63 -13.47
CA LEU A 86 49.35 22.01 -13.36
C LEU A 86 48.41 20.79 -13.33
N GLY A 87 48.77 19.69 -13.99
CA GLY A 87 47.93 18.51 -14.12
C GLY A 87 47.89 17.62 -12.88
N VAL A 88 49.02 17.44 -12.19
CA VAL A 88 49.10 16.56 -11.01
C VAL A 88 48.21 17.03 -9.85
N PRO A 89 48.21 18.32 -9.44
CA PRO A 89 47.30 18.81 -8.40
C PRO A 89 45.83 18.64 -8.78
N GLY A 90 45.47 18.94 -10.03
CA GLY A 90 44.10 18.77 -10.54
C GLY A 90 43.63 17.32 -10.48
N PHE A 91 44.50 16.38 -10.86
CA PHE A 91 44.24 14.95 -10.76
C PHE A 91 44.03 14.50 -9.30
N LEU A 92 44.89 14.92 -8.37
CA LEU A 92 44.78 14.54 -6.96
C LEU A 92 43.48 15.06 -6.32
N VAL A 93 43.09 16.31 -6.62
CA VAL A 93 41.81 16.86 -6.15
C VAL A 93 40.64 16.05 -6.70
N ALA A 94 40.66 15.72 -7.99
CA ALA A 94 39.57 14.97 -8.62
C ALA A 94 39.45 13.55 -8.05
N VAL A 95 40.57 12.86 -7.79
CA VAL A 95 40.58 11.55 -7.11
C VAL A 95 40.03 11.67 -5.68
N GLY A 96 40.43 12.70 -4.94
CA GLY A 96 39.93 12.97 -3.58
C GLY A 96 38.42 13.20 -3.55
N VAL A 97 37.89 13.99 -4.50
CA VAL A 97 36.45 14.23 -4.67
C VAL A 97 35.73 12.92 -5.00
N ALA A 98 36.23 12.13 -5.95
CA ALA A 98 35.62 10.86 -6.34
C ALA A 98 35.57 9.83 -5.20
N ALA A 99 36.66 9.71 -4.42
CA ALA A 99 36.70 8.83 -3.25
C ALA A 99 35.70 9.29 -2.16
N TYR A 100 35.62 10.60 -1.92
CA TYR A 100 34.69 11.17 -0.94
C TYR A 100 33.22 10.97 -1.36
N THR A 101 32.88 11.27 -2.62
CA THR A 101 31.51 11.06 -3.13
C THR A 101 31.15 9.59 -3.19
N GLY A 102 32.08 8.71 -3.56
CA GLY A 102 31.88 7.26 -3.59
C GLY A 102 31.58 6.66 -2.21
N SER A 103 32.35 7.05 -1.19
CA SER A 103 32.12 6.57 0.19
C SER A 103 30.76 7.02 0.76
N ARG A 104 30.35 8.26 0.45
CA ARG A 104 29.02 8.81 0.80
C ARG A 104 27.90 8.11 0.04
N ALA A 105 28.10 7.83 -1.25
CA ALA A 105 27.14 7.11 -2.08
C ALA A 105 26.91 5.68 -1.58
N LYS A 106 27.96 4.98 -1.14
CA LYS A 106 27.83 3.62 -0.57
C LYS A 106 26.95 3.59 0.68
N LYS A 107 27.25 4.42 1.69
CA LYS A 107 26.42 4.54 2.91
C LYS A 107 24.98 4.90 2.58
N PHE A 108 24.80 5.72 1.54
CA PHE A 108 23.50 6.11 1.04
C PHE A 108 22.73 4.95 0.38
N TYR A 109 23.38 4.11 -0.43
CA TYR A 109 22.75 2.92 -1.02
C TYR A 109 22.29 1.96 0.07
N GLU A 110 23.11 1.73 1.09
CA GLU A 110 22.75 0.91 2.25
C GLU A 110 21.54 1.50 2.99
N GLN A 111 21.48 2.82 3.16
CA GLN A 111 20.40 3.49 3.87
C GLN A 111 19.10 3.57 3.05
N LEU A 112 19.17 3.79 1.73
CA LEU A 112 18.00 3.70 0.84
C LEU A 112 17.47 2.27 0.79
N GLN A 113 18.34 1.27 0.61
CA GLN A 113 17.93 -0.12 0.65
C GLN A 113 17.28 -0.45 1.99
N PHE A 114 17.73 0.12 3.10
CA PHE A 114 17.07 -0.04 4.39
C PHE A 114 15.64 0.54 4.41
N PHE A 115 15.42 1.72 3.84
CA PHE A 115 14.08 2.33 3.76
C PHE A 115 13.14 1.64 2.76
N GLU A 116 13.67 1.32 1.58
CA GLU A 116 12.97 0.63 0.50
C GLU A 116 12.66 -0.81 0.88
N ALA A 117 13.62 -1.52 1.49
CA ALA A 117 13.41 -2.85 2.03
C ALA A 117 12.25 -2.83 3.00
N ARG A 118 12.08 -1.77 3.82
CA ARG A 118 10.97 -1.62 4.78
C ARG A 118 9.60 -1.33 4.14
N GLY A 119 9.51 -1.11 2.83
CA GLY A 119 8.25 -1.14 2.06
C GLY A 119 7.39 0.12 2.16
N PHE A 120 7.99 1.25 2.53
CA PHE A 120 7.25 2.47 2.87
C PHE A 120 7.00 3.45 1.71
N SER A 121 7.54 3.24 0.52
CA SER A 121 7.54 4.26 -0.54
C SER A 121 6.35 4.23 -1.50
N GLU A 122 5.61 3.12 -1.64
CA GLU A 122 4.74 2.94 -2.83
C GLU A 122 3.23 2.85 -2.53
N ARG A 123 2.79 2.82 -1.26
CA ARG A 123 1.40 2.41 -0.91
C ARG A 123 0.71 3.29 0.13
N SER A 124 0.84 4.60 -0.01
CA SER A 124 0.17 5.60 0.85
C SER A 124 -1.35 5.41 0.93
N TYR A 125 -1.99 4.85 -0.11
CA TYR A 125 -3.43 4.69 -0.15
C TYR A 125 -4.01 3.78 0.94
N ARG A 126 -3.23 2.84 1.51
CA ARG A 126 -3.74 1.88 2.51
C ARG A 126 -4.13 2.57 3.81
N HIS A 127 -3.27 3.45 4.31
CA HIS A 127 -3.51 4.21 5.53
C HIS A 127 -4.55 5.30 5.32
N GLU A 128 -4.45 6.01 4.19
CA GLU A 128 -5.40 7.05 3.85
C GLU A 128 -6.83 6.49 3.69
N CYS A 129 -6.97 5.33 3.04
CA CYS A 129 -8.25 4.65 2.93
C CYS A 129 -8.78 4.27 4.32
N LEU A 130 -7.95 3.65 5.16
CA LEU A 130 -8.36 3.25 6.50
C LEU A 130 -8.74 4.46 7.37
N SER A 131 -7.98 5.55 7.33
CA SER A 131 -8.25 6.77 8.11
C SER A 131 -9.62 7.34 7.75
N ARG A 132 -9.90 7.50 6.45
CA ARG A 132 -11.21 7.93 5.95
C ARG A 132 -12.33 6.98 6.40
N LEU A 133 -12.11 5.67 6.37
CA LEU A 133 -13.08 4.69 6.82
C LEU A 133 -13.35 4.76 8.32
N LEU A 134 -12.33 4.93 9.15
CA LEU A 134 -12.48 5.04 10.59
C LEU A 134 -13.30 6.27 10.97
N THR A 135 -13.05 7.43 10.33
CA THR A 135 -13.85 8.65 10.54
C THR A 135 -15.32 8.46 10.18
N LEU A 136 -15.62 7.67 9.16
CA LEU A 136 -17.01 7.38 8.78
C LEU A 136 -17.67 6.40 9.76
N LEU A 137 -16.95 5.32 10.12
CA LEU A 137 -17.44 4.30 11.03
C LEU A 137 -17.65 4.80 12.47
N GLU A 138 -16.93 5.84 12.88
CA GLU A 138 -17.10 6.49 14.18
C GLU A 138 -18.54 6.99 14.42
N ARG A 139 -19.29 7.26 13.36
CA ARG A 139 -20.70 7.69 13.45
C ARG A 139 -21.67 6.54 13.72
N ASP A 140 -21.33 5.32 13.27
CA ASP A 140 -22.24 4.17 13.28
C ASP A 140 -21.88 3.12 14.37
N ILE A 141 -20.69 3.26 14.98
CA ILE A 141 -20.17 2.36 16.00
C ILE A 141 -20.23 3.07 17.36
N ALA A 142 -20.70 2.37 18.40
CA ALA A 142 -20.74 2.91 19.75
C ALA A 142 -19.30 3.26 20.25
N PRO A 143 -19.11 4.32 21.05
CA PRO A 143 -17.77 4.78 21.46
C PRO A 143 -16.92 3.72 22.19
N ASP A 144 -17.55 2.81 22.92
CA ASP A 144 -16.95 1.73 23.69
C ASP A 144 -16.78 0.43 22.89
N GLN A 145 -17.39 0.34 21.71
CA GLN A 145 -17.39 -0.85 20.89
C GLN A 145 -16.01 -1.09 20.27
N LYS A 146 -15.43 -2.26 20.58
CA LYS A 146 -14.09 -2.63 20.12
C LYS A 146 -14.09 -3.00 18.63
N LEU A 147 -13.16 -2.38 17.91
CA LEU A 147 -12.86 -2.63 16.51
C LEU A 147 -11.61 -3.53 16.42
N ARG A 148 -11.76 -4.70 15.79
CA ARG A 148 -10.62 -5.57 15.46
C ARG A 148 -10.09 -5.21 14.08
N LEU A 149 -8.92 -4.61 14.05
CA LEU A 149 -8.22 -4.17 12.85
C LEU A 149 -6.98 -5.03 12.60
N ARG A 150 -6.81 -5.46 11.36
CA ARG A 150 -5.55 -5.97 10.82
C ARG A 150 -5.23 -5.21 9.54
N LEU A 151 -4.07 -4.58 9.51
CA LEU A 151 -3.54 -3.81 8.39
C LEU A 151 -2.15 -4.34 8.03
N ASP A 152 -2.01 -4.93 6.85
CA ASP A 152 -0.75 -5.43 6.31
C ASP A 152 -0.10 -4.37 5.41
N LEU A 153 1.10 -3.97 5.78
CA LEU A 153 1.93 -2.97 5.09
C LEU A 153 3.13 -3.59 4.38
N ALA A 154 3.24 -4.92 4.39
CA ALA A 154 4.27 -5.58 3.61
C ALA A 154 4.02 -5.39 2.11
N PRO A 155 5.07 -5.37 1.27
CA PRO A 155 4.94 -5.32 -0.19
C PRO A 155 4.00 -6.42 -0.70
N ILE A 156 3.24 -6.18 -1.78
CA ILE A 156 2.37 -7.22 -2.37
C ILE A 156 3.16 -8.41 -2.91
N THR A 157 4.41 -8.16 -3.30
CA THR A 157 5.34 -9.16 -3.84
C THR A 157 6.06 -9.93 -2.74
N ASP A 158 5.67 -9.78 -1.48
CA ASP A 158 6.15 -10.62 -0.38
C ASP A 158 5.82 -12.09 -0.67
N SER A 159 6.80 -12.97 -0.51
CA SER A 159 6.67 -14.42 -0.71
C SER A 159 5.47 -15.04 0.01
N ARG A 160 5.09 -14.50 1.18
CA ARG A 160 3.94 -14.97 1.99
C ARG A 160 2.59 -14.74 1.31
N LYS A 161 2.54 -13.86 0.30
CA LYS A 161 1.35 -13.45 -0.46
C LYS A 161 1.30 -14.12 -1.84
N SER A 162 2.32 -14.90 -2.19
CA SER A 162 2.38 -15.67 -3.43
C SER A 162 1.36 -16.81 -3.37
N VAL A 163 0.42 -16.81 -4.31
CA VAL A 163 -0.65 -17.82 -4.40
C VAL A 163 -0.26 -18.93 -5.35
N SER A 164 0.34 -18.59 -6.48
CA SER A 164 0.74 -19.60 -7.47
C SER A 164 1.82 -19.09 -8.41
N LYS A 165 2.60 -20.02 -8.96
CA LYS A 165 3.53 -19.80 -10.07
C LYS A 165 3.11 -20.67 -11.24
N ALA A 166 2.92 -20.07 -12.40
CA ALA A 166 2.54 -20.80 -13.61
C ALA A 166 3.29 -20.26 -14.84
N PRO A 167 3.69 -21.12 -15.79
CA PRO A 167 4.19 -20.65 -17.06
C PRO A 167 3.09 -19.85 -17.78
N ASN A 168 3.49 -18.80 -18.49
CA ASN A 168 2.56 -17.99 -19.24
C ASN A 168 2.01 -18.81 -20.42
N ARG A 169 0.69 -18.95 -20.48
CA ARG A 169 0.01 -19.77 -21.51
C ARG A 169 0.40 -19.40 -22.94
N ARG A 170 0.70 -18.12 -23.21
CA ARG A 170 1.08 -17.63 -24.55
C ARG A 170 2.58 -17.66 -24.82
N HIS A 171 3.41 -17.63 -23.78
CA HIS A 171 4.87 -17.58 -23.91
C HIS A 171 5.49 -18.47 -22.83
N ARG A 172 5.77 -19.74 -23.16
CA ARG A 172 6.22 -20.73 -22.17
C ARG A 172 7.51 -20.36 -21.45
N GLU A 173 8.35 -19.54 -22.07
CA GLU A 173 9.59 -18.98 -21.50
C GLU A 173 9.37 -17.93 -20.41
N ARG A 174 8.13 -17.45 -20.24
CA ARG A 174 7.76 -16.48 -19.21
C ARG A 174 7.09 -17.19 -18.05
N GLN A 175 7.48 -16.86 -16.83
CA GLN A 175 6.83 -17.34 -15.61
C GLN A 175 5.98 -16.23 -15.01
N ASN A 176 4.70 -16.52 -14.76
CA ASN A 176 3.81 -15.64 -14.01
C ASN A 176 3.76 -16.12 -12.56
N GLU A 177 4.01 -15.21 -11.62
CA GLU A 177 3.74 -15.39 -10.20
C GLU A 177 2.56 -14.51 -9.82
N TYR A 178 1.54 -15.11 -9.23
CA TYR A 178 0.30 -14.46 -8.82
C TYR A 178 0.33 -14.20 -7.33
N PHE A 179 0.00 -12.97 -6.93
CA PHE A 179 -0.04 -12.55 -5.54
C PHE A 179 -1.44 -12.05 -5.18
N GLU A 180 -1.86 -12.39 -3.97
CA GLU A 180 -3.08 -11.87 -3.35
C GLU A 180 -2.75 -11.32 -1.96
N ASP A 181 -2.99 -10.03 -1.76
CA ASP A 181 -2.70 -9.33 -0.52
C ASP A 181 -3.97 -8.90 0.19
N ASN A 182 -4.36 -9.65 1.20
CA ASN A 182 -5.44 -9.30 2.13
C ASN A 182 -4.96 -8.21 3.11
N TRP A 183 -4.75 -7.01 2.59
CA TRP A 183 -4.06 -5.96 3.31
C TRP A 183 -4.90 -5.28 4.37
N LEU A 184 -6.23 -5.30 4.25
CA LEU A 184 -7.13 -4.79 5.27
C LEU A 184 -8.13 -5.85 5.69
N LYS A 185 -8.27 -6.03 7.00
CA LYS A 185 -9.36 -6.79 7.60
C LYS A 185 -9.87 -6.05 8.82
N LEU A 186 -11.16 -5.77 8.79
CA LEU A 186 -11.86 -5.00 9.81
C LEU A 186 -13.05 -5.80 10.31
N ARG A 187 -13.23 -5.86 11.64
CA ARG A 187 -14.38 -6.53 12.27
C ARG A 187 -14.86 -5.70 13.44
N SER A 188 -16.16 -5.45 13.51
CA SER A 188 -16.80 -4.82 14.67
C SER A 188 -18.30 -5.15 14.70
N ALA A 189 -19.01 -4.53 15.63
CA ALA A 189 -20.45 -4.38 15.60
C ALA A 189 -20.80 -2.90 15.45
N PHE A 190 -21.95 -2.64 14.85
CA PHE A 190 -22.58 -1.33 14.86
C PHE A 190 -23.44 -1.16 16.12
N ALA A 191 -23.92 0.07 16.35
CA ALA A 191 -24.72 0.40 17.54
C ALA A 191 -26.03 -0.40 17.65
N ASP A 192 -26.58 -0.87 16.52
CA ASP A 192 -27.76 -1.75 16.46
C ASP A 192 -27.46 -3.23 16.79
N GLY A 193 -26.19 -3.57 17.05
CA GLY A 193 -25.74 -4.94 17.30
C GLY A 193 -25.39 -5.73 16.02
N THR A 194 -25.58 -5.15 14.83
CA THR A 194 -25.20 -5.78 13.56
C THR A 194 -23.69 -5.93 13.49
N LYS A 195 -23.21 -7.18 13.38
CA LYS A 195 -21.77 -7.48 13.29
C LYS A 195 -21.34 -7.39 11.84
N PHE A 196 -20.24 -6.70 11.57
CA PHE A 196 -19.65 -6.65 10.24
C PHE A 196 -18.23 -7.20 10.20
N GLN A 197 -17.88 -7.74 9.04
CA GLN A 197 -16.53 -8.06 8.63
C GLN A 197 -16.29 -7.48 7.24
N LEU A 198 -15.28 -6.64 7.13
CA LEU A 198 -14.80 -6.08 5.88
C LEU A 198 -13.39 -6.64 5.60
N THR A 199 -13.13 -7.03 4.36
CA THR A 199 -11.81 -7.46 3.90
C THR A 199 -11.52 -6.79 2.56
N VAL A 200 -10.31 -6.23 2.42
CA VAL A 200 -9.83 -5.68 1.14
C VAL A 200 -8.62 -6.48 0.71
N LEU A 201 -8.73 -7.04 -0.50
CA LEU A 201 -7.73 -7.85 -1.17
C LEU A 201 -7.23 -7.09 -2.39
N GLU A 202 -5.92 -7.04 -2.56
CA GLU A 202 -5.26 -6.52 -3.75
C GLU A 202 -4.65 -7.66 -4.56
N ARG A 203 -4.83 -7.65 -5.88
CA ARG A 203 -4.31 -8.70 -6.78
C ARG A 203 -3.16 -8.17 -7.61
N TYR A 204 -2.11 -8.98 -7.75
CA TYR A 204 -0.91 -8.60 -8.47
C TYR A 204 -0.30 -9.76 -9.23
N ILE A 205 0.39 -9.47 -10.32
CA ILE A 205 1.14 -10.45 -11.10
C ILE A 205 2.54 -9.94 -11.35
N VAL A 206 3.54 -10.77 -11.07
CA VAL A 206 4.91 -10.57 -11.51
C VAL A 206 5.22 -11.57 -12.62
N CYS A 207 5.57 -11.07 -13.79
CA CYS A 207 6.02 -11.85 -14.93
C CYS A 207 7.54 -11.76 -15.03
N THR A 208 8.23 -12.88 -14.98
CA THR A 208 9.68 -12.98 -15.16
C THR A 208 10.02 -13.75 -16.43
N TRP A 209 11.07 -13.35 -17.13
CA TRP A 209 11.60 -14.04 -18.31
C TRP A 209 13.07 -13.72 -18.52
N ARG A 210 13.75 -14.43 -19.40
CA ARG A 210 15.12 -14.07 -19.83
C ARG A 210 15.08 -13.49 -21.24
N ASN A 211 15.90 -12.48 -21.52
CA ASN A 211 16.07 -11.97 -22.87
C ASN A 211 17.10 -12.81 -23.65
N GLN A 212 17.33 -12.45 -24.92
CA GLN A 212 18.31 -13.12 -25.79
C GLN A 212 19.73 -13.14 -25.20
N ASN A 213 20.10 -12.11 -24.43
CA ASN A 213 21.40 -12.03 -23.75
C ASN A 213 21.42 -12.77 -22.40
N ASN A 214 20.44 -13.64 -22.14
CA ASN A 214 20.27 -14.40 -20.90
C ASN A 214 20.06 -13.53 -19.63
N ASN A 215 19.80 -12.23 -19.79
CA ASN A 215 19.53 -11.31 -18.69
C ASN A 215 18.09 -11.48 -18.21
N ALA A 216 17.91 -11.56 -16.89
CA ALA A 216 16.60 -11.61 -16.26
C ALA A 216 15.83 -10.30 -16.48
N ARG A 217 14.59 -10.43 -16.92
CA ARG A 217 13.62 -9.36 -17.09
C ARG A 217 12.41 -9.63 -16.21
N ARG A 218 11.83 -8.55 -15.70
CA ARG A 218 10.68 -8.55 -14.81
C ARG A 218 9.68 -7.51 -15.29
N ARG A 219 8.41 -7.88 -15.32
CA ARG A 219 7.29 -6.97 -15.57
C ARG A 219 6.25 -7.22 -14.52
N GLU A 220 5.74 -6.14 -13.96
CA GLU A 220 4.73 -6.22 -12.93
C GLU A 220 3.39 -5.69 -13.45
N LYS A 221 2.29 -6.25 -12.94
CA LYS A 221 0.95 -5.86 -13.34
C LYS A 221 0.00 -5.92 -12.15
N HIS A 222 -0.54 -4.77 -11.78
CA HIS A 222 -1.63 -4.67 -10.81
C HIS A 222 -2.95 -5.16 -11.46
N LYS A 223 -3.78 -5.85 -10.68
CA LYS A 223 -5.04 -6.45 -11.16
C LYS A 223 -6.28 -5.87 -10.49
N GLY A 224 -6.10 -4.79 -9.73
CA GLY A 224 -7.19 -4.12 -9.02
C GLY A 224 -7.44 -4.70 -7.65
N PHE A 225 -8.56 -4.29 -7.08
CA PHE A 225 -8.96 -4.61 -5.73
C PHE A 225 -10.21 -5.48 -5.72
N LYS A 226 -10.34 -6.31 -4.68
CA LYS A 226 -11.55 -7.03 -4.33
C LYS A 226 -11.90 -6.67 -2.90
N ILE A 227 -13.15 -6.27 -2.68
CA ILE A 227 -13.68 -5.87 -1.39
C ILE A 227 -14.79 -6.86 -1.03
N ASP A 228 -14.62 -7.54 0.09
CA ASP A 228 -15.59 -8.46 0.64
C ASP A 228 -16.17 -7.86 1.93
N LEU A 229 -17.48 -7.61 1.93
CA LEU A 229 -18.25 -7.19 3.09
C LEU A 229 -19.18 -8.32 3.52
N ALA A 230 -19.21 -8.62 4.81
CA ALA A 230 -20.17 -9.55 5.39
C ALA A 230 -20.79 -8.95 6.64
N LEU A 231 -22.12 -8.88 6.68
CA LEU A 231 -22.92 -8.51 7.84
C LEU A 231 -23.57 -9.75 8.44
N ARG A 232 -23.71 -9.75 9.77
CA ARG A 232 -24.50 -10.69 10.54
C ARG A 232 -25.43 -9.92 11.46
N TYR A 233 -26.70 -10.27 11.46
CA TYR A 233 -27.77 -9.57 12.17
C TYR A 233 -28.72 -10.59 12.82
N ALA A 234 -29.57 -10.12 13.75
CA ALA A 234 -30.55 -10.97 14.41
C ALA A 234 -31.65 -11.37 13.41
N ALA A 235 -31.81 -12.67 13.16
CA ALA A 235 -32.75 -13.20 12.17
C ALA A 235 -34.22 -12.84 12.48
N GLU A 236 -34.57 -12.69 13.76
CA GLU A 236 -35.92 -12.35 14.23
C GLU A 236 -36.39 -11.00 13.66
N GLN A 237 -35.47 -10.07 13.45
CA GLN A 237 -35.78 -8.72 12.96
C GLN A 237 -35.93 -8.66 11.43
N HIS A 238 -35.64 -9.77 10.73
CA HIS A 238 -35.32 -9.79 9.30
C HIS A 238 -35.82 -11.06 8.58
N ALA A 239 -36.97 -11.61 8.99
CA ALA A 239 -37.45 -12.93 8.57
C ALA A 239 -37.64 -13.12 7.05
N ASP A 240 -37.88 -12.05 6.28
CA ASP A 240 -38.18 -12.12 4.84
C ASP A 240 -37.03 -11.72 3.89
N LEU A 241 -35.79 -11.57 4.39
CA LEU A 241 -34.69 -11.04 3.59
C LEU A 241 -34.36 -11.87 2.33
N ALA A 242 -34.48 -13.20 2.41
CA ALA A 242 -34.19 -14.09 1.29
C ALA A 242 -35.13 -13.86 0.09
N ARG A 243 -36.40 -13.50 0.34
CA ARG A 243 -37.39 -13.20 -0.71
C ARG A 243 -37.10 -11.87 -1.41
N LEU A 244 -36.30 -11.01 -0.78
CA LEU A 244 -35.93 -9.69 -1.31
C LEU A 244 -34.64 -9.71 -2.12
N ALA A 245 -34.00 -10.86 -2.35
CA ALA A 245 -32.70 -10.92 -3.03
C ALA A 245 -32.64 -10.20 -4.39
N ASN A 246 -33.71 -10.28 -5.18
CA ASN A 246 -33.80 -9.61 -6.48
C ASN A 246 -33.91 -8.07 -6.35
N ILE A 247 -34.76 -7.60 -5.45
CA ILE A 247 -34.92 -6.16 -5.15
C ILE A 247 -33.66 -5.59 -4.49
N ALA A 248 -33.03 -6.38 -3.62
CA ALA A 248 -31.81 -6.03 -2.93
C ALA A 248 -30.66 -5.78 -3.92
N ARG A 249 -30.54 -6.58 -4.99
CA ARG A 249 -29.53 -6.33 -6.04
C ARG A 249 -29.73 -4.98 -6.72
N SER A 250 -30.97 -4.60 -7.06
CA SER A 250 -31.25 -3.29 -7.66
C SER A 250 -31.06 -2.13 -6.69
N ALA A 251 -31.12 -2.38 -5.38
CA ALA A 251 -30.88 -1.38 -4.35
C ALA A 251 -29.39 -1.13 -4.08
N VAL A 252 -28.49 -1.99 -4.57
CA VAL A 252 -27.04 -1.79 -4.38
C VAL A 252 -26.56 -0.62 -5.22
N GLN A 253 -26.13 0.43 -4.54
CA GLN A 253 -25.52 1.60 -5.17
C GLN A 253 -24.01 1.52 -5.02
N LEU A 254 -23.29 1.58 -6.13
CA LEU A 254 -21.82 1.57 -6.17
C LEU A 254 -21.32 2.66 -7.11
N PRO A 255 -20.07 3.14 -6.95
CA PRO A 255 -19.45 4.04 -7.92
C PRO A 255 -19.41 3.39 -9.31
N GLN A 256 -19.49 4.20 -10.38
CA GLN A 256 -19.55 3.70 -11.76
C GLN A 256 -18.40 2.75 -12.15
N VAL A 257 -17.21 2.97 -11.56
CA VAL A 257 -16.01 2.18 -11.80
C VAL A 257 -15.96 0.87 -11.00
N ALA A 258 -16.83 0.71 -10.00
CA ALA A 258 -16.92 -0.49 -9.17
C ALA A 258 -17.91 -1.49 -9.77
N GLN A 259 -17.58 -2.77 -9.66
CA GLN A 259 -18.43 -3.85 -10.16
C GLN A 259 -18.85 -4.78 -9.02
N LEU A 260 -20.15 -4.99 -8.86
CA LEU A 260 -20.70 -5.99 -7.95
C LEU A 260 -20.43 -7.40 -8.52
N GLN A 261 -19.59 -8.17 -7.85
CA GLN A 261 -19.31 -9.56 -8.24
C GLN A 261 -20.34 -10.54 -7.66
N GLY A 262 -20.86 -10.25 -6.48
CA GLY A 262 -21.78 -11.15 -5.79
C GLY A 262 -22.51 -10.47 -4.65
N LEU A 263 -23.78 -10.82 -4.50
CA LEU A 263 -24.61 -10.50 -3.35
C LEU A 263 -25.26 -11.80 -2.90
N GLU A 264 -24.92 -12.22 -1.69
CA GLU A 264 -25.45 -13.42 -1.04
C GLU A 264 -26.27 -12.97 0.16
N ILE A 265 -27.56 -13.31 0.16
CA ILE A 265 -28.48 -13.01 1.25
C ILE A 265 -28.96 -14.32 1.85
N GLN A 266 -28.74 -14.48 3.14
CA GLN A 266 -29.21 -15.61 3.95
C GLN A 266 -30.05 -15.06 5.11
N ARG A 267 -30.60 -15.96 5.93
CA ARG A 267 -31.53 -15.59 7.01
C ARG A 267 -30.93 -14.66 8.07
N ASP A 268 -29.64 -14.82 8.38
CA ASP A 268 -28.92 -14.11 9.44
C ASP A 268 -27.65 -13.41 8.92
N ARG A 269 -27.47 -13.39 7.60
CA ARG A 269 -26.22 -12.95 6.96
C ARG A 269 -26.48 -12.27 5.63
N LEU A 270 -25.74 -11.20 5.37
CA LEU A 270 -25.64 -10.55 4.07
C LEU A 270 -24.16 -10.47 3.70
N ALA A 271 -23.78 -10.95 2.52
CA ALA A 271 -22.42 -10.82 2.01
C ALA A 271 -22.41 -10.18 0.63
N MET A 272 -21.54 -9.19 0.46
CA MET A 272 -21.37 -8.41 -0.76
C MET A 272 -19.90 -8.45 -1.18
N LYS A 273 -19.66 -8.76 -2.46
CA LYS A 273 -18.32 -8.84 -3.05
C LYS A 273 -18.25 -7.85 -4.21
N VAL A 274 -17.29 -6.93 -4.17
CA VAL A 274 -17.12 -5.87 -5.16
C VAL A 274 -15.70 -5.87 -5.68
N THR A 275 -15.51 -5.55 -6.96
CA THR A 275 -14.19 -5.30 -7.53
C THR A 275 -14.01 -3.89 -8.04
N LEU A 276 -12.78 -3.40 -7.92
CA LEU A 276 -12.34 -2.11 -8.41
C LEU A 276 -11.14 -2.27 -9.34
N PRO A 277 -10.96 -1.35 -10.30
CA PRO A 277 -9.81 -1.34 -11.20
C PRO A 277 -8.51 -0.99 -10.46
N GLN A 278 -7.39 -1.10 -11.16
CA GLN A 278 -6.06 -0.87 -10.57
C GLN A 278 -5.78 0.60 -10.24
N GLU A 279 -6.43 1.53 -10.95
CA GLU A 279 -6.27 2.96 -10.80
C GLU A 279 -7.05 3.53 -9.60
N ALA A 280 -7.66 2.67 -8.77
CA ALA A 280 -8.49 3.13 -7.68
C ALA A 280 -7.66 3.84 -6.59
N SER A 281 -8.02 5.10 -6.34
CA SER A 281 -7.42 5.91 -5.27
C SER A 281 -7.91 5.47 -3.88
N ALA A 282 -7.22 5.93 -2.84
CA ALA A 282 -7.66 5.74 -1.45
C ALA A 282 -9.08 6.24 -1.20
N ALA A 283 -9.41 7.39 -1.79
CA ALA A 283 -10.73 8.01 -1.71
C ALA A 283 -11.81 7.12 -2.35
N LEU A 284 -11.54 6.59 -3.55
CA LEU A 284 -12.49 5.71 -4.24
C LEU A 284 -12.68 4.38 -3.51
N LEU A 285 -11.62 3.81 -2.93
CA LEU A 285 -11.71 2.62 -2.08
C LEU A 285 -12.61 2.88 -0.87
N ALA A 286 -12.36 3.96 -0.13
CA ALA A 286 -13.15 4.34 1.03
C ALA A 286 -14.62 4.63 0.65
N GLN A 287 -14.85 5.36 -0.44
CA GLN A 287 -16.20 5.64 -0.97
C GLN A 287 -16.94 4.36 -1.34
N THR A 288 -16.27 3.43 -2.03
CA THR A 288 -16.88 2.15 -2.44
C THR A 288 -17.29 1.35 -1.21
N ILE A 289 -16.42 1.23 -0.21
CA ILE A 289 -16.72 0.52 1.03
C ILE A 289 -17.88 1.17 1.78
N THR A 290 -17.92 2.51 1.82
CA THR A 290 -19.02 3.27 2.45
C THR A 290 -20.35 3.00 1.76
N LEU A 291 -20.37 3.03 0.43
CA LEU A 291 -21.58 2.73 -0.35
C LEU A 291 -22.00 1.26 -0.24
N MET A 292 -21.05 0.33 -0.08
CA MET A 292 -21.37 -1.07 0.23
C MET A 292 -22.05 -1.19 1.59
N LEU A 293 -21.54 -0.50 2.62
CA LEU A 293 -22.14 -0.47 3.95
C LEU A 293 -23.55 0.14 3.92
N LEU A 294 -23.70 1.32 3.30
CA LEU A 294 -24.99 1.99 3.15
C LEU A 294 -26.00 1.13 2.38
N SER A 295 -25.58 0.54 1.26
CA SER A 295 -26.43 -0.36 0.47
C SER A 295 -26.88 -1.57 1.28
N ALA A 296 -25.95 -2.18 2.05
CA ALA A 296 -26.28 -3.29 2.91
C ALA A 296 -27.28 -2.88 4.00
N TYR A 297 -27.12 -1.70 4.61
CA TYR A 297 -28.06 -1.14 5.56
C TYR A 297 -29.44 -0.85 4.97
N GLN A 298 -29.51 -0.28 3.76
CA GLN A 298 -30.76 -0.04 3.05
C GLN A 298 -31.51 -1.35 2.81
N ILE A 299 -30.80 -2.42 2.42
CA ILE A 299 -31.39 -3.75 2.25
C ILE A 299 -31.97 -4.27 3.57
N LEU A 300 -31.24 -4.13 4.69
CA LEU A 300 -31.74 -4.53 6.02
C LEU A 300 -32.96 -3.72 6.44
N ASN A 301 -32.96 -2.40 6.20
CA ASN A 301 -34.08 -1.53 6.55
C ASN A 301 -35.34 -1.85 5.71
N LEU A 302 -35.19 -2.08 4.41
CA LEU A 302 -36.29 -2.49 3.53
C LEU A 302 -36.93 -3.80 3.99
N ALA A 303 -36.12 -4.75 4.43
CA ALA A 303 -36.61 -6.01 4.98
C ALA A 303 -37.41 -5.80 6.27
N ARG A 304 -36.94 -4.92 7.15
CA ARG A 304 -37.62 -4.58 8.40
C ARG A 304 -38.97 -3.91 8.17
N ILE A 305 -39.04 -2.93 7.27
CA ILE A 305 -40.30 -2.22 6.95
C ILE A 305 -41.35 -3.20 6.42
N ARG A 306 -40.96 -4.15 5.56
CA ARG A 306 -41.89 -5.16 5.03
C ARG A 306 -42.33 -6.17 6.08
N ALA A 307 -41.43 -6.61 6.95
CA ALA A 307 -41.80 -7.51 8.05
C ALA A 307 -42.90 -6.88 8.93
N ASN A 308 -42.80 -5.59 9.23
CA ASN A 308 -43.80 -4.85 10.00
C ASN A 308 -45.13 -4.61 9.25
N GLN A 309 -45.15 -4.69 7.92
CA GLN A 309 -46.39 -4.57 7.12
C GLN A 309 -47.14 -5.90 6.98
N ALA A 310 -46.45 -7.02 7.23
CA ALA A 310 -47.03 -8.37 7.13
C ALA A 310 -47.58 -8.88 8.48
N SER A 311 -47.28 -8.20 9.59
CA SER A 311 -47.79 -8.45 10.94
C SER A 311 -49.02 -7.60 11.23
#